data_AF-A5G542-F1
#
_entry.id   AF-A5G542-F1
#
_cell.length_a   1.000
_cell.length_b   1.000
_cell.length_c   1.000
_cell.angle_alpha   90.00
_cell.angle_beta   90.00
_cell.angle_gamma   90.00
#
_symmetry.space_group_name_H-M   'P 1'
#
loop_
_entity.id
_entity.type
_entity.pdbx_description
1 polymer ?
#
loop_
_entity_poly.entity_id
_entity_poly.type
_entity_poly.pdbx_seq_one_letter_code
_entity_poly.pdbx_strand_id
1 'polypeptide(L)'
;MTDKLKVPKAMQSVFDTVAGIIDEFCQKHLNEEYSHVSQELAAALCRKRPSPLAKGKPEQWACACVYVIGSANFLHDKSQTPHLPLGRLCELFGIGKSTATTKARSIEQMMGISYLDPRWTLPSKLEGNPLVWMLNVNGFAVDIRTAPLELQEEAFQRGLIPFVPGKKK
;
A
#
# COMPACT_ATOMS: atom_id res chain seq x y z
N MET A 1 15.35 10.04 4.47
CA MET A 1 14.31 9.08 4.01
C MET A 1 14.73 7.69 4.42
N THR A 2 13.93 7.03 5.26
CA THR A 2 14.18 5.62 5.61
C THR A 2 13.92 4.77 4.37
N ASP A 3 14.88 3.94 3.98
CA ASP A 3 14.67 2.92 2.95
C ASP A 3 13.54 1.99 3.41
N LYS A 4 12.37 2.14 2.78
CA LYS A 4 11.15 1.41 3.14
C LYS A 4 11.26 -0.08 2.85
N LEU A 5 12.17 -0.49 1.97
CA LEU A 5 12.45 -1.88 1.63
C LEU A 5 13.47 -2.53 2.59
N LYS A 6 14.07 -1.76 3.50
CA LYS A 6 15.00 -2.31 4.50
C LYS A 6 14.32 -3.33 5.42
N VAL A 7 14.82 -4.57 5.41
CA VAL A 7 14.35 -5.66 6.27
C VAL A 7 15.46 -6.15 7.23
N PRO A 8 15.11 -6.83 8.34
CA PRO A 8 16.10 -7.51 9.17
C PRO A 8 16.88 -8.56 8.37
N LYS A 9 18.19 -8.70 8.59
CA LYS A 9 19.03 -9.66 7.86
C LYS A 9 18.47 -11.10 7.87
N ALA A 10 17.92 -11.54 9.00
CA ALA A 10 17.32 -12.85 9.14
C ALA A 10 16.06 -13.07 8.26
N MET A 11 15.43 -11.99 7.81
CA MET A 11 14.25 -12.02 6.94
C MET A 11 14.58 -11.74 5.47
N GLN A 12 15.83 -11.45 5.12
CA GLN A 12 16.20 -11.02 3.77
C GLN A 12 15.78 -12.04 2.70
N SER A 13 16.16 -13.31 2.86
CA SER A 13 15.81 -14.37 1.90
C SER A 13 14.29 -14.57 1.75
N VAL A 14 13.54 -14.43 2.83
CA VAL A 14 12.07 -14.54 2.80
C VAL A 14 11.46 -13.34 2.07
N PHE A 15 11.97 -12.14 2.36
CA PHE A 15 11.55 -10.92 1.67
C PHE A 15 11.84 -10.99 0.18
N ASP A 16 13.05 -11.37 -0.22
CA ASP A 16 13.46 -11.44 -1.63
C ASP A 16 12.57 -12.39 -2.42
N THR A 17 12.23 -13.54 -1.83
CA THR A 17 11.29 -14.51 -2.44
C THR A 17 9.91 -13.90 -2.63
N VAL A 18 9.34 -13.29 -1.58
CA VAL A 18 8.00 -12.68 -1.65
C VAL A 18 7.98 -11.49 -2.61
N ALA A 19 9.01 -10.65 -2.58
CA ALA A 19 9.14 -9.48 -3.43
C ALA A 19 9.27 -9.88 -4.91
N GLY A 20 10.04 -10.92 -5.23
CA GLY A 20 10.15 -11.45 -6.59
C GLY A 20 8.79 -11.95 -7.13
N ILE A 21 8.01 -12.66 -6.31
CA ILE A 21 6.67 -13.13 -6.71
C ILE A 21 5.70 -11.95 -6.93
N ILE A 22 5.76 -10.93 -6.07
CA ILE A 22 4.97 -9.69 -6.24
C ILE A 22 5.35 -9.01 -7.54
N ASP A 23 6.64 -8.86 -7.81
CA ASP A 23 7.15 -8.15 -8.97
C ASP A 23 6.74 -8.84 -10.28
N GLU A 24 6.95 -10.15 -10.39
CA GLU A 24 6.53 -10.93 -11.55
C GLU A 24 5.02 -10.79 -11.81
N PHE A 25 4.20 -10.89 -10.75
CA PHE A 25 2.75 -10.75 -10.88
C PHE A 25 2.36 -9.35 -11.37
N CYS A 26 2.91 -8.31 -10.75
CA CYS A 26 2.57 -6.93 -11.06
C CYS A 26 3.04 -6.51 -12.45
N GLN A 27 4.21 -6.96 -12.91
CA GLN A 27 4.67 -6.73 -14.28
C GLN A 27 3.73 -7.36 -15.32
N LYS A 28 3.18 -8.54 -15.02
CA LYS A 28 2.31 -9.27 -15.96
C LYS A 28 0.86 -8.79 -15.97
N HIS A 29 0.34 -8.34 -14.83
CA HIS A 29 -1.10 -8.13 -14.63
C HIS A 29 -1.49 -6.74 -14.12
N LEU A 30 -0.55 -5.93 -13.66
CA LEU A 30 -0.80 -4.61 -13.08
C LEU A 30 0.23 -3.58 -13.62
N ASN A 31 0.96 -2.90 -12.73
CA ASN A 31 1.98 -1.93 -13.08
C ASN A 31 3.05 -1.86 -11.97
N GLU A 32 4.06 -1.02 -12.20
CA GLU A 32 5.20 -0.83 -11.30
C GLU A 32 4.80 -0.26 -9.92
N GLU A 33 3.80 0.64 -9.86
CA GLU A 33 3.36 1.21 -8.58
C GLU A 33 2.78 0.14 -7.65
N TYR A 34 1.97 -0.77 -8.20
CA TYR A 34 1.47 -1.92 -7.43
C TYR A 34 2.60 -2.83 -6.97
N SER A 35 3.62 -3.07 -7.81
CA SER A 35 4.80 -3.85 -7.43
C SER A 35 5.50 -3.19 -6.24
N HIS A 36 5.85 -1.92 -6.39
CA HIS A 36 6.61 -1.17 -5.40
C HIS A 36 5.89 -1.09 -4.05
N VAL A 37 4.65 -0.63 -4.02
CA VAL A 37 3.90 -0.44 -2.76
C VAL A 37 3.58 -1.79 -2.09
N SER A 38 3.37 -2.86 -2.87
CA SER A 38 3.18 -4.21 -2.30
C SER A 38 4.47 -4.77 -1.71
N GLN A 39 5.64 -4.48 -2.32
CA GLN A 39 6.93 -4.82 -1.74
C GLN A 39 7.23 -4.01 -0.47
N GLU A 40 6.87 -2.72 -0.43
CA GLU A 40 6.95 -1.92 0.81
C GLU A 40 6.14 -2.56 1.95
N LEU A 41 4.95 -3.09 1.63
CA LEU A 41 4.10 -3.79 2.59
C LEU A 41 4.74 -5.10 3.06
N ALA A 42 5.28 -5.90 2.15
CA ALA A 42 6.03 -7.11 2.50
C ALA A 42 7.23 -6.80 3.41
N ALA A 43 8.01 -5.75 3.10
CA ALA A 43 9.12 -5.31 3.93
C ALA A 43 8.65 -4.86 5.33
N ALA A 44 7.53 -4.16 5.41
CA ALA A 44 6.93 -3.75 6.68
C ALA A 44 6.49 -4.94 7.53
N LEU A 45 5.93 -5.98 6.91
CA LEU A 45 5.58 -7.21 7.60
C LEU A 45 6.83 -7.96 8.09
N CYS A 46 7.92 -7.99 7.31
CA CYS A 46 9.21 -8.55 7.74
C CYS A 46 9.79 -7.86 8.99
N ARG A 47 9.43 -6.60 9.25
CA ARG A 47 9.86 -5.86 10.45
C ARG A 47 9.03 -6.15 11.69
N LYS A 48 7.86 -6.79 11.57
CA LYS A 48 7.04 -7.20 12.72
C LYS A 48 7.75 -8.30 13.52
N ARG A 49 7.45 -8.39 14.82
CA ARG A 49 8.08 -9.33 15.76
C ARG A 49 7.02 -10.13 16.53
N PRO A 50 6.89 -11.46 16.30
CA PRO A 50 7.52 -12.21 15.20
C PRO A 50 7.00 -11.77 13.82
N SER A 51 7.79 -11.97 12.77
CA SER A 51 7.33 -11.68 11.40
C SER A 51 6.33 -12.74 10.95
N PRO A 52 5.15 -12.36 10.40
CA PRO A 52 4.21 -13.31 9.87
C PRO A 52 4.74 -14.03 8.61
N LEU A 53 5.62 -13.38 7.84
CA LEU A 53 6.21 -13.95 6.63
C LEU A 53 7.14 -15.13 6.94
N ALA A 54 7.61 -15.28 8.18
CA ALA A 54 8.39 -16.44 8.60
C ALA A 54 7.57 -17.74 8.63
N LYS A 55 6.24 -17.68 8.50
CA LYS A 55 5.34 -18.84 8.53
C LYS A 55 4.37 -18.83 7.35
N GLY A 56 4.20 -19.99 6.72
CA GLY A 56 3.31 -20.15 5.57
C GLY A 56 4.03 -19.97 4.24
N LYS A 57 3.28 -20.15 3.15
CA LYS A 57 3.83 -20.16 1.79
C LYS A 57 4.09 -18.73 1.27
N PRO A 58 5.26 -18.43 0.68
CA PRO A 58 5.56 -17.11 0.11
C PRO A 58 4.51 -16.60 -0.88
N GLU A 59 3.95 -17.47 -1.70
CA GLU A 59 2.94 -17.15 -2.71
C GLU A 59 1.64 -16.63 -2.07
N GLN A 60 1.26 -17.18 -0.91
CA GLN A 60 0.09 -16.71 -0.16
C GLN A 60 0.31 -15.31 0.42
N TRP A 61 1.53 -15.01 0.89
CA TRP A 61 1.88 -13.69 1.40
C TRP A 61 2.00 -12.66 0.28
N ALA A 62 2.61 -13.02 -0.84
CA ALA A 62 2.68 -12.17 -2.04
C ALA A 62 1.26 -11.82 -2.53
N CYS A 63 0.41 -12.83 -2.74
CA CYS A 63 -0.98 -12.64 -3.12
C CYS A 63 -1.72 -11.71 -2.14
N ALA A 64 -1.56 -11.92 -0.83
CA ALA A 64 -2.21 -11.11 0.19
C ALA A 64 -1.70 -9.65 0.20
N CYS A 65 -0.41 -9.39 -0.03
CA CYS A 65 0.12 -8.03 -0.13
C CYS A 65 -0.51 -7.28 -1.30
N VAL A 66 -0.49 -7.88 -2.51
CA VAL A 66 -1.10 -7.24 -3.69
C VAL A 66 -2.62 -7.11 -3.52
N TYR A 67 -3.27 -8.07 -2.87
CA TYR A 67 -4.69 -7.98 -2.54
C TYR A 67 -5.00 -6.76 -1.65
N VAL A 68 -4.24 -6.57 -0.57
CA VAL A 68 -4.46 -5.47 0.38
C VAL A 68 -4.18 -4.12 -0.27
N ILE A 69 -3.06 -3.98 -0.98
CA ILE A 69 -2.74 -2.75 -1.73
C ILE A 69 -3.78 -2.48 -2.82
N GLY A 70 -4.19 -3.53 -3.55
CA GLY A 70 -5.27 -3.49 -4.51
C GLY A 70 -6.57 -2.98 -3.91
N SER A 71 -6.98 -3.54 -2.77
CA SER A 71 -8.19 -3.17 -2.05
C SER A 71 -8.14 -1.71 -1.57
N ALA A 72 -7.06 -1.31 -0.89
CA ALA A 72 -6.87 0.05 -0.37
C ALA A 72 -6.94 1.12 -1.47
N ASN A 73 -6.54 0.75 -2.69
CA ASN A 73 -6.53 1.61 -3.88
C ASN A 73 -7.66 1.27 -4.88
N PHE A 74 -8.73 0.61 -4.46
CA PHE A 74 -9.93 0.33 -5.26
C PHE A 74 -9.67 -0.40 -6.59
N LEU A 75 -8.66 -1.26 -6.67
CA LEU A 75 -8.31 -2.02 -7.89
C LEU A 75 -9.50 -2.80 -8.49
N HIS A 76 -10.47 -3.17 -7.67
CA HIS A 76 -11.69 -3.88 -8.07
C HIS A 76 -12.79 -2.98 -8.65
N ASP A 77 -12.64 -1.66 -8.60
CA ASP A 77 -13.59 -0.70 -9.17
C ASP A 77 -13.29 -0.50 -10.65
N LYS A 78 -14.32 -0.58 -11.50
CA LYS A 78 -14.20 -0.52 -12.97
C LYS A 78 -13.77 0.86 -13.49
N SER A 79 -13.90 1.90 -12.68
CA SER A 79 -13.43 3.25 -13.01
C SER A 79 -11.90 3.40 -12.91
N GLN A 80 -11.22 2.44 -12.29
CA GLN A 80 -9.79 2.51 -12.04
C GLN A 80 -8.99 1.95 -13.22
N THR A 81 -7.80 2.51 -13.44
CA THR A 81 -6.82 1.97 -14.40
C THR A 81 -5.49 1.78 -13.67
N PRO A 82 -4.92 0.55 -13.62
CA PRO A 82 -5.51 -0.71 -14.06
C PRO A 82 -6.74 -1.11 -13.21
N HIS A 83 -7.59 -1.97 -13.77
CA HIS A 83 -8.71 -2.61 -13.08
C HIS A 83 -8.49 -4.13 -13.03
N LEU A 84 -8.62 -4.71 -11.84
CA LEU A 84 -8.56 -6.15 -11.65
C LEU A 84 -9.49 -6.57 -10.49
N PRO A 85 -10.55 -7.35 -10.76
CA PRO A 85 -11.38 -7.90 -9.68
C PRO A 85 -10.53 -8.74 -8.71
N LEU A 86 -10.71 -8.51 -7.40
CA LEU A 86 -9.90 -9.19 -6.37
C LEU A 86 -10.07 -10.73 -6.39
N GLY A 87 -11.22 -11.24 -6.82
CA GLY A 87 -11.40 -12.68 -7.04
C GLY A 87 -10.49 -13.21 -8.16
N ARG A 88 -10.42 -12.47 -9.27
CA ARG A 88 -9.55 -12.80 -10.41
C ARG A 88 -8.08 -12.68 -10.06
N LEU A 89 -7.70 -11.69 -9.24
CA LEU A 89 -6.35 -11.59 -8.68
C LEU A 89 -5.95 -12.88 -7.97
N CYS A 90 -6.81 -13.39 -7.06
CA CYS A 90 -6.53 -14.65 -6.36
C CYS A 90 -6.36 -15.83 -7.31
N GLU A 91 -7.21 -15.94 -8.33
CA GLU A 91 -7.11 -16.99 -9.36
C GLU A 91 -5.80 -16.92 -10.15
N LEU A 92 -5.38 -15.71 -10.54
CA LEU A 92 -4.13 -15.50 -11.28
C LEU A 92 -2.89 -15.87 -10.44
N PHE A 93 -2.95 -15.67 -9.12
CA PHE A 93 -1.95 -16.19 -8.18
C PHE A 93 -2.05 -17.71 -7.93
N GLY A 94 -3.11 -18.38 -8.41
CA GLY A 94 -3.38 -19.78 -8.09
C GLY A 94 -3.75 -20.02 -6.62
N ILE A 95 -4.20 -18.99 -5.90
CA ILE A 95 -4.55 -19.06 -4.48
C ILE A 95 -6.06 -19.06 -4.30
N GLY A 96 -6.58 -20.03 -3.54
CA GLY A 96 -7.99 -20.10 -3.18
C GLY A 96 -8.45 -18.81 -2.48
N LYS A 97 -9.62 -18.29 -2.87
CA LYS A 97 -10.16 -17.01 -2.38
C LYS A 97 -10.22 -16.92 -0.84
N SER A 98 -10.63 -17.98 -0.16
CA SER A 98 -10.69 -18.03 1.32
C SER A 98 -9.32 -17.89 1.98
N THR A 99 -8.30 -18.51 1.41
CA THR A 99 -6.91 -18.41 1.87
C THR A 99 -6.39 -16.99 1.68
N ALA A 100 -6.58 -16.41 0.50
CA ALA A 100 -6.14 -15.06 0.18
C ALA A 100 -6.81 -14.02 1.09
N THR A 101 -8.14 -14.08 1.27
CA THR A 101 -8.86 -13.13 2.13
C THR A 101 -8.52 -13.29 3.61
N THR A 102 -8.28 -14.50 4.09
CA THR A 102 -7.84 -14.73 5.48
C THR A 102 -6.47 -14.10 5.74
N LYS A 103 -5.53 -14.26 4.79
CA LYS A 103 -4.20 -13.62 4.88
C LYS A 103 -4.29 -12.10 4.75
N ALA A 104 -5.08 -11.58 3.81
CA ALA A 104 -5.29 -10.14 3.65
C ALA A 104 -5.86 -9.51 4.92
N ARG A 105 -6.90 -10.10 5.53
CA ARG A 105 -7.45 -9.63 6.81
C ARG A 105 -6.42 -9.62 7.93
N SER A 106 -5.55 -10.63 7.99
CA SER A 106 -4.48 -10.66 8.98
C SER A 106 -3.49 -9.50 8.78
N ILE A 107 -3.17 -9.15 7.54
CA ILE A 107 -2.34 -7.98 7.22
C ILE A 107 -3.05 -6.69 7.62
N GLU A 108 -4.30 -6.51 7.19
CA GLU A 108 -5.13 -5.34 7.49
C GLU A 108 -5.20 -5.08 8.99
N GLN A 109 -5.49 -6.11 9.80
CA GLN A 109 -5.52 -6.02 11.26
C GLN A 109 -4.15 -5.69 11.87
N MET A 110 -3.09 -6.34 11.40
CA MET A 110 -1.74 -6.17 11.96
C MET A 110 -1.13 -4.80 11.65
N MET A 111 -1.50 -4.23 10.50
CA MET A 111 -0.96 -2.97 9.99
C MET A 111 -1.93 -1.79 10.18
N GLY A 112 -3.17 -2.08 10.56
CA GLY A 112 -4.26 -1.10 10.65
C GLY A 112 -4.57 -0.47 9.30
N ILE A 113 -4.58 -1.27 8.23
CA ILE A 113 -4.82 -0.79 6.86
C ILE A 113 -6.31 -0.85 6.56
N SER A 114 -6.82 0.21 5.96
CA SER A 114 -8.20 0.31 5.45
C SER A 114 -8.21 0.93 4.05
N TYR A 115 -9.41 1.12 3.50
CA TYR A 115 -9.59 1.85 2.25
C TYR A 115 -9.05 3.27 2.36
N LEU A 116 -8.43 3.77 1.27
CA LEU A 116 -7.84 5.10 1.18
C LEU A 116 -6.72 5.38 2.20
N ASP A 117 -6.09 4.36 2.79
CA ASP A 117 -5.00 4.57 3.74
C ASP A 117 -3.85 5.38 3.10
N PRO A 118 -3.55 6.60 3.61
CA PRO A 118 -2.53 7.46 3.02
C PRO A 118 -1.14 6.83 2.97
N ARG A 119 -0.84 5.89 3.88
CA ARG A 119 0.48 5.22 3.96
C ARG A 119 0.70 4.22 2.82
N TRP A 120 -0.38 3.74 2.22
CA TRP A 120 -0.40 2.67 1.21
C TRP A 120 -1.08 3.11 -0.09
N THR A 121 -1.22 4.42 -0.28
CA THR A 121 -1.76 5.01 -1.50
C THR A 121 -0.73 4.94 -2.62
N LEU A 122 -1.14 4.55 -3.82
CA LEU A 122 -0.26 4.58 -5.00
C LEU A 122 0.14 6.04 -5.30
N PRO A 123 1.38 6.31 -5.75
CA PRO A 123 1.82 7.67 -6.07
C PRO A 123 0.87 8.40 -7.03
N SER A 124 0.42 7.74 -8.10
CA SER A 124 -0.55 8.28 -9.06
C SER A 124 -1.92 8.63 -8.46
N LYS A 125 -2.27 8.09 -7.29
CA LYS A 125 -3.55 8.30 -6.61
C LYS A 125 -3.49 9.28 -5.44
N LEU A 126 -2.31 9.83 -5.13
CA LEU A 126 -2.14 10.75 -3.99
C LEU A 126 -3.04 11.98 -4.10
N GLU A 127 -3.12 12.61 -5.29
CA GLU A 127 -3.95 13.80 -5.50
C GLU A 127 -5.44 13.53 -5.28
N GLY A 128 -5.91 12.37 -5.78
CA GLY A 128 -7.31 11.97 -5.68
C GLY A 128 -7.73 11.38 -4.34
N ASN A 129 -6.78 10.98 -3.48
CA ASN A 129 -7.11 10.41 -2.17
C ASN A 129 -7.43 11.53 -1.16
N PRO A 130 -8.68 11.70 -0.70
CA PRO A 130 -9.02 12.75 0.25
C PRO A 130 -8.28 12.62 1.59
N LEU A 131 -8.00 11.40 2.06
CA LEU A 131 -7.39 11.18 3.37
C LEU A 131 -5.91 11.59 3.42
N VAL A 132 -5.23 11.69 2.27
CA VAL A 132 -3.86 12.23 2.18
C VAL A 132 -3.80 13.70 2.61
N TRP A 133 -4.90 14.43 2.42
CA TRP A 133 -4.99 15.87 2.63
C TRP A 133 -5.66 16.26 3.95
N MET A 134 -6.15 15.28 4.71
CA MET A 134 -6.82 15.52 5.99
C MET A 134 -5.79 15.60 7.12
N LEU A 135 -5.62 16.80 7.69
CA LEU A 135 -4.77 17.04 8.84
C LEU A 135 -5.60 17.27 10.10
N ASN A 136 -5.11 16.82 11.26
CA ASN A 136 -5.74 17.12 12.54
C ASN A 136 -5.23 18.47 13.06
N VAL A 137 -6.11 19.45 13.15
CA VAL A 137 -5.83 20.79 13.68
C VAL A 137 -6.78 21.04 14.84
N ASN A 138 -6.23 21.18 16.06
CA ASN A 138 -7.00 21.38 17.28
C ASN A 138 -8.12 20.36 17.52
N GLY A 139 -7.92 19.10 17.14
CA GLY A 139 -8.91 18.03 17.29
C GLY A 139 -9.88 17.89 16.12
N PHE A 140 -9.82 18.78 15.12
CA PHE A 140 -10.67 18.74 13.94
C PHE A 140 -9.91 18.23 12.72
N ALA A 141 -10.58 17.42 11.89
CA ALA A 141 -10.06 17.00 10.61
C ALA A 141 -10.28 18.12 9.57
N VAL A 142 -9.21 18.69 9.04
CA VAL A 142 -9.23 19.79 8.07
C VAL A 142 -8.59 19.34 6.77
N ASP A 143 -9.26 19.60 5.65
CA ASP A 143 -8.65 19.43 4.33
C ASP A 143 -7.70 20.61 4.03
N ILE A 144 -6.39 20.33 4.09
CA ILE A 144 -5.35 21.34 3.92
C ILE A 144 -5.37 22.01 2.54
N ARG A 145 -6.00 21.39 1.53
CA ARG A 145 -6.15 21.98 0.18
C ARG A 145 -7.02 23.24 0.18
N THR A 146 -7.87 23.39 1.19
CA THR A 146 -8.75 24.55 1.37
C THR A 146 -8.11 25.66 2.21
N ALA A 147 -6.96 25.39 2.82
CA ALA A 147 -6.23 26.37 3.63
C ALA A 147 -5.42 27.35 2.75
N PRO A 148 -5.02 28.53 3.28
CA PRO A 148 -4.07 29.42 2.64
C PRO A 148 -2.78 28.71 2.19
N LEU A 149 -2.17 29.20 1.11
CA LEU A 149 -0.98 28.58 0.49
C LEU A 149 0.18 28.45 1.49
N GLU A 150 0.34 29.43 2.37
CA GLU A 150 1.39 29.47 3.38
C GLU A 150 1.29 28.25 4.33
N LEU A 151 0.07 27.87 4.72
CA LEU A 151 -0.17 26.70 5.56
C LEU A 151 0.04 25.39 4.79
N GLN A 152 -0.26 25.37 3.49
CA GLN A 152 0.04 24.21 2.64
C GLN A 152 1.55 24.00 2.49
N GLU A 153 2.31 25.08 2.28
CA GLU A 153 3.77 25.04 2.21
C GLU A 153 4.39 24.62 3.55
N GLU A 154 3.89 25.12 4.67
CA GLU A 154 4.33 24.67 6.01
C GLU A 154 4.04 23.17 6.21
N ALA A 155 2.84 22.71 5.89
CA ALA A 155 2.46 21.31 6.00
C ALA A 155 3.38 20.41 5.16
N PHE A 156 3.75 20.85 3.95
CA PHE A 156 4.70 20.15 3.09
C PHE A 156 6.11 20.12 3.70
N GLN A 157 6.62 21.26 4.20
CA GLN A 157 7.94 21.31 4.84
C GLN A 157 8.02 20.42 6.08
N ARG A 158 6.91 20.24 6.79
CA ARG A 158 6.79 19.35 7.95
C ARG A 158 6.58 17.88 7.56
N GLY A 159 6.48 17.57 6.27
CA GLY A 159 6.24 16.22 5.75
C GLY A 159 4.84 15.68 6.07
N LEU A 160 3.87 16.55 6.34
CA LEU A 160 2.48 16.18 6.65
C LEU A 160 1.67 15.88 5.38
N ILE A 161 2.08 16.43 4.24
CA ILE A 161 1.52 16.17 2.92
C ILE A 161 2.64 15.86 1.91
N PRO A 162 2.36 15.11 0.83
CA PRO A 162 3.39 14.66 -0.11
C PRO A 162 3.90 15.77 -1.05
N PHE A 163 3.10 16.80 -1.31
CA PHE A 163 3.45 17.97 -2.13
C PHE A 163 2.46 19.11 -1.87
N VAL A 164 2.75 20.32 -2.35
CA VAL A 164 1.85 21.48 -2.26
C VAL A 164 0.85 21.46 -3.43
N PRO A 165 -0.45 21.24 -3.18
CA PRO A 165 -1.45 21.04 -4.24
C PRO A 165 -1.76 22.32 -5.04
N GLY A 166 -1.55 23.50 -4.44
CA GLY A 166 -1.76 24.81 -5.08
C GLY A 166 -0.71 25.20 -6.13
N LYS A 167 0.41 24.46 -6.26
CA LYS A 167 1.40 24.66 -7.34
C LYS A 167 1.11 23.70 -8.48
N LYS A 168 0.03 23.95 -9.24
CA LYS A 168 -0.07 23.33 -10.57
C LYS A 168 1.05 23.90 -11.45
N LYS A 169 1.84 23.02 -12.06
CA LYS A 169 2.77 23.37 -13.14
C LYS A 169 2.01 23.91 -14.33
#